data_AF-A0A2A5VW96-F1
#
_entry.id   AF-A0A2A5VW96-F1
#
_cell.length_a   1.000
_cell.length_b   1.000
_cell.length_c   1.000
_cell.angle_alpha   90.00
_cell.angle_beta   90.00
_cell.angle_gamma   90.00
#
_symmetry.space_group_name_H-M   'P 1'
#
loop_
_entity.id
_entity.type
_entity.pdbx_description
1 polymer ?
#
loop_
_entity_poly.entity_id
_entity_poly.type
_entity_poly.pdbx_seq_one_letter_code
_entity_poly.pdbx_strand_id
1 'polypeptide(L)'
;MNPLHNKHLHSAKQAQKAVSKKSSAKDKFMPNLKQLREVAEQLPDPETYVPKTFACRLVSNDTVHSIEFCKQEIQRGSQLVARWIYEGKLLIRNRDHQTKS
;
A
#
# COMPACT_ATOMS: atom_id res chain seq x y z
N MET A 1 47.75 22.62 -25.90
CA MET A 1 46.80 22.18 -26.94
C MET A 1 46.04 20.99 -26.38
N ASN A 2 44.83 21.21 -25.86
CA ASN A 2 43.93 20.14 -25.42
C ASN A 2 42.83 19.97 -26.48
N PRO A 3 42.41 18.74 -26.82
CA PRO A 3 41.05 18.50 -27.30
C PRO A 3 40.17 18.03 -26.14
N LEU A 4 39.04 18.73 -25.96
CA LEU A 4 37.89 18.29 -25.17
C LEU A 4 37.28 17.02 -25.78
N HIS A 5 36.95 16.04 -24.93
CA HIS A 5 35.86 15.11 -25.19
C HIS A 5 35.02 14.94 -23.91
N ASN A 6 33.77 15.39 -24.00
CA ASN A 6 32.65 15.09 -23.11
C ASN A 6 32.54 13.59 -22.81
N LYS A 7 32.09 13.24 -21.59
CA LYS A 7 30.91 12.39 -21.39
C LYS A 7 30.43 12.40 -19.93
N HIS A 8 29.12 12.55 -19.80
CA HIS A 8 28.27 12.50 -18.61
C HIS A 8 28.69 11.43 -17.58
N LEU A 9 28.73 11.81 -16.29
CA LEU A 9 28.46 10.89 -15.20
C LEU A 9 28.04 11.65 -13.94
N HIS A 10 27.30 10.97 -13.07
CA HIS A 10 26.74 11.38 -11.77
C HIS A 10 25.30 11.92 -11.77
N SER A 11 24.35 10.99 -11.81
CA SER A 11 23.35 10.98 -10.73
C SER A 11 22.92 9.55 -10.46
N ALA A 12 23.39 9.01 -9.33
CA ALA A 12 23.00 7.71 -8.81
C ALA A 12 21.53 7.80 -8.39
N LYS A 13 20.61 7.53 -9.34
CA LYS A 13 19.20 7.38 -9.03
C LYS A 13 19.01 6.00 -8.43
N GLN A 14 18.91 5.99 -7.10
CA GLN A 14 18.66 4.83 -6.25
C GLN A 14 17.65 3.89 -6.90
N ALA A 15 18.10 2.68 -7.22
CA ALA A 15 17.24 1.58 -7.57
C ALA A 15 16.34 1.29 -6.36
N GLN A 16 15.07 1.67 -6.45
CA GLN A 16 14.05 1.21 -5.54
C GLN A 16 13.94 -0.30 -5.72
N LYS A 17 14.58 -1.03 -4.81
CA LYS A 17 14.50 -2.48 -4.69
C LYS A 17 13.05 -2.80 -4.29
N ALA A 18 12.18 -2.98 -5.28
CA ALA A 18 10.86 -3.56 -5.06
C ALA A 18 11.09 -4.94 -4.44
N VAL A 19 10.90 -5.02 -3.12
CA VAL A 19 10.81 -6.30 -2.43
C VAL A 19 9.51 -6.92 -2.91
N SER A 20 9.60 -7.67 -4.01
CA SER A 20 8.56 -8.58 -4.45
C SER A 20 8.44 -9.66 -3.37
N LYS A 21 7.62 -9.40 -2.34
CA LYS A 21 7.17 -10.45 -1.43
C LYS A 21 6.38 -11.43 -2.30
N LYS A 22 7.04 -12.50 -2.76
CA LYS A 22 6.38 -13.72 -3.24
C LYS A 22 5.53 -14.24 -2.09
N SER A 23 4.27 -13.82 -2.00
CA SER A 23 3.33 -14.50 -1.14
C SER A 23 2.93 -15.79 -1.85
N SER A 24 3.47 -16.91 -1.40
CA SER A 24 2.98 -18.26 -1.69
C SER A 24 1.45 -18.25 -1.65
N ALA A 25 0.82 -18.75 -2.71
CA ALA A 25 -0.62 -18.95 -2.81
C ALA A 25 -1.04 -20.02 -1.78
N LYS A 26 -1.22 -19.58 -0.54
CA LYS A 26 -2.10 -20.24 0.44
C LYS A 26 -3.47 -19.60 0.26
N ASP A 27 -4.55 -20.38 0.35
CA ASP A 27 -5.94 -19.93 0.34
C ASP A 27 -6.13 -18.64 1.14
N LYS A 28 -5.98 -17.51 0.45
CA LYS A 28 -6.01 -16.18 1.05
C LYS A 28 -7.45 -15.76 1.01
N PHE A 29 -8.03 -15.66 2.19
CA PHE A 29 -9.37 -15.14 2.40
C PHE A 29 -9.55 -13.83 1.62
N MET A 30 -10.53 -13.82 0.71
CA MET A 30 -10.87 -12.63 -0.06
C MET A 30 -12.08 -11.96 0.60
N PRO A 31 -11.91 -10.86 1.36
CA PRO A 31 -13.02 -10.14 1.95
C PRO A 31 -13.95 -9.63 0.85
N ASN A 32 -15.26 -9.71 1.08
CA ASN A 32 -16.21 -9.01 0.22
C ASN A 32 -16.14 -7.48 0.44
N LEU A 33 -16.83 -6.71 -0.40
CA LEU A 33 -16.77 -5.24 -0.33
C LEU A 33 -17.25 -4.67 1.01
N LYS A 34 -18.26 -5.29 1.64
CA LYS A 34 -18.78 -4.83 2.93
C LYS A 34 -17.74 -5.04 4.03
N GLN A 35 -17.19 -6.26 4.10
CA GLN A 35 -16.15 -6.64 5.05
C GLN A 35 -14.91 -5.77 4.90
N LEU A 36 -14.51 -5.47 3.66
CA LEU A 36 -13.39 -4.60 3.39
C LEU A 36 -13.62 -3.17 3.91
N ARG A 37 -14.83 -2.63 3.75
CA ARG A 37 -15.19 -1.31 4.30
C ARG A 37 -15.13 -1.31 5.83
N GLU A 38 -15.67 -2.34 6.47
CA GLU A 38 -15.64 -2.51 7.92
C GLU A 38 -14.21 -2.53 8.49
N VAL A 39 -13.27 -3.21 7.82
CA VAL A 39 -11.86 -3.19 8.25
C VAL A 39 -11.12 -1.94 7.82
N ALA A 40 -11.53 -1.30 6.72
CA ALA A 40 -10.96 -0.03 6.28
C ALA A 40 -11.27 1.09 7.29
N GLU A 41 -12.44 1.07 7.93
CA GLU A 41 -12.83 2.03 8.98
C GLU A 41 -11.95 1.96 10.22
N GLN A 42 -11.32 0.81 10.47
CA GLN A 42 -10.38 0.61 11.56
C GLN A 42 -8.96 1.08 11.22
N LEU A 43 -8.69 1.45 9.96
CA LEU A 43 -7.36 1.84 9.55
C LEU A 43 -7.03 3.24 10.08
N PRO A 44 -5.88 3.40 10.74
CA PRO A 44 -5.39 4.72 11.11
C PRO A 44 -5.02 5.51 9.85
N ASP A 45 -4.88 6.82 9.98
CA ASP A 45 -4.42 7.65 8.88
C ASP A 45 -3.00 7.23 8.44
N PRO A 46 -2.79 6.82 7.17
CA PRO A 46 -1.50 6.33 6.71
C PRO A 46 -0.38 7.38 6.76
N GLU A 47 -0.72 8.68 6.71
CA GLU A 47 0.27 9.77 6.77
C GLU A 47 0.89 9.91 8.17
N THR A 48 0.08 9.71 9.22
CA THR A 48 0.49 9.89 10.62
C THR A 48 0.89 8.57 11.30
N TYR A 49 0.43 7.44 10.78
CA TYR A 49 0.73 6.14 11.35
C TYR A 49 2.15 5.68 11.03
N VAL A 50 3.00 5.52 12.05
CA VAL A 50 4.43 5.20 11.90
C VAL A 50 4.67 3.81 11.28
N PRO A 51 4.03 2.72 11.76
CA PRO A 51 4.29 1.40 11.21
C PRO A 51 3.89 1.26 9.74
N LYS A 52 4.62 0.42 9.00
CA LYS A 52 4.36 0.16 7.58
C LYS A 52 3.25 -0.85 7.33
N THR A 53 2.80 -1.56 8.36
CA THR A 53 1.73 -2.54 8.27
C THR A 53 0.73 -2.33 9.39
N PHE A 54 -0.52 -2.69 9.11
CA PHE A 54 -1.61 -2.70 10.07
C PHE A 54 -2.44 -3.95 9.87
N ALA A 55 -2.78 -4.66 10.94
CA ALA A 55 -3.57 -5.87 10.86
C ALA A 55 -4.92 -5.68 11.56
N CYS A 56 -6.01 -5.90 10.83
CA CYS A 56 -7.37 -5.91 11.36
C CYS A 56 -7.85 -7.35 11.55
N ARG A 57 -8.71 -7.57 12.54
CA ARG A 57 -9.45 -8.83 12.66
C ARG A 57 -10.84 -8.63 12.06
N LEU A 58 -11.23 -9.54 11.17
CA LEU A 58 -12.55 -9.60 10.59
C LEU A 58 -13.19 -10.94 10.96
N VAL A 59 -14.43 -10.91 11.41
CA VAL A 59 -15.21 -12.12 11.64
C VAL A 59 -16.09 -12.38 10.40
N SER A 60 -15.95 -13.55 9.79
CA SER A 60 -16.73 -13.97 8.63
C SER A 60 -17.15 -15.42 8.79
N ASN A 61 -18.45 -15.74 8.70
CA ASN A 61 -18.98 -17.10 8.83
C ASN A 61 -18.41 -17.83 10.05
N ASP A 62 -18.50 -17.19 11.22
CA ASP A 62 -17.97 -17.68 12.51
C ASP A 62 -16.45 -17.96 12.56
N THR A 63 -15.72 -17.56 11.51
CA THR A 63 -14.27 -17.67 11.43
C THR A 63 -13.62 -16.30 11.58
N VAL A 64 -12.59 -16.21 12.41
CA VAL A 64 -11.79 -14.98 12.57
C VAL A 64 -10.65 -14.99 11.55
N HIS A 65 -10.67 -14.01 10.65
CA HIS A 65 -9.63 -13.76 9.67
C HIS A 65 -8.78 -12.55 10.09
N SER A 66 -7.46 -12.67 9.96
CA SER A 66 -6.55 -11.55 10.12
C SER A 66 -6.21 -10.97 8.75
N ILE A 67 -6.52 -9.69 8.55
CA ILE A 67 -6.31 -8.96 7.30
C ILE A 67 -5.16 -7.98 7.52
N GLU A 68 -4.05 -8.17 6.80
CA GLU A 68 -2.90 -7.26 6.85
C GLU A 68 -2.96 -6.26 5.69
N PHE A 69 -2.81 -4.98 6.05
CA PHE A 69 -2.65 -3.87 5.15
C PHE A 69 -1.20 -3.39 5.17
N CYS A 70 -0.68 -3.06 4.00
CA CYS A 70 0.64 -2.47 3.83
C CYS A 70 0.50 -1.00 3.43
N LYS A 71 1.25 -0.14 4.09
CA LYS A 71 1.39 1.26 3.72
C LYS A 71 2.32 1.37 2.52
N GLN A 72 1.88 2.07 1.49
CA GLN A 72 2.67 2.36 0.30
C GLN A 72 2.52 3.82 -0.11
N GLU A 73 3.64 4.43 -0.48
CA GLU A 73 3.66 5.79 -1.03
C GLU A 73 3.33 5.75 -2.52
N ILE A 74 2.45 6.65 -2.92
CA ILE A 74 1.94 6.74 -4.29
C ILE A 74 2.07 8.19 -4.74
N GLN A 75 2.62 8.39 -5.94
CA GLN A 75 2.72 9.71 -6.54
C GLN A 75 1.34 10.20 -6.97
N ARG A 76 0.92 11.36 -6.45
CA ARG A 76 -0.30 12.06 -6.84
C ARG A 76 0.07 13.47 -7.31
N GLY A 77 0.18 13.64 -8.63
CA GLY A 77 0.66 14.89 -9.21
C GLY A 77 2.11 15.14 -8.77
N SER A 78 2.36 16.24 -8.08
CA SER A 78 3.69 16.60 -7.54
C SER A 78 3.97 16.10 -6.12
N GLN A 79 3.01 15.44 -5.46
CA GLN A 79 3.14 15.02 -4.05
C GLN A 79 3.17 13.50 -3.93
N LEU A 80 3.95 12.98 -2.97
CA LEU A 80 3.86 11.60 -2.51
C LEU A 80 2.81 11.55 -1.40
N VAL A 81 1.88 10.60 -1.50
CA VAL A 81 0.86 10.35 -0.47
C VAL A 81 0.92 8.90 -0.01
N ALA A 82 0.83 8.68 1.28
CA ALA A 82 0.76 7.36 1.87
C ALA A 82 -0.66 6.77 1.74
N ARG A 83 -0.75 5.50 1.37
CA ARG A 83 -2.01 4.77 1.23
C ARG A 83 -1.91 3.37 1.79
N TRP A 84 -3.02 2.87 2.33
CA TRP A 84 -3.15 1.47 2.69
C TRP A 84 -3.46 0.63 1.46
N ILE A 85 -2.77 -0.50 1.36
CA ILE A 85 -2.95 -1.49 0.30
C ILE A 85 -3.19 -2.85 0.91
N TYR A 86 -4.28 -3.49 0.48
CA TYR A 86 -4.55 -4.89 0.77
C TYR A 86 -3.94 -5.78 -0.33
N GLU A 87 -3.14 -6.75 0.10
CA GLU A 87 -2.45 -7.75 -0.75
C GLU A 87 -1.70 -7.21 -1.99
N GLY A 88 -1.24 -5.96 -1.98
CA GLY A 88 -0.60 -5.36 -3.15
C GLY A 88 -1.54 -5.14 -4.35
N LYS A 89 -2.83 -5.41 -4.21
CA LYS A 89 -3.82 -5.38 -5.30
C LYS A 89 -4.85 -4.28 -5.13
N LEU A 90 -5.22 -3.97 -3.88
CA LEU A 90 -6.37 -3.14 -3.58
C LEU A 90 -5.97 -1.94 -2.74
N LEU A 91 -6.05 -0.77 -3.35
CA LEU A 91 -5.76 0.52 -2.72
C LEU A 91 -7.00 0.98 -1.96
N ILE A 92 -6.86 1.18 -0.65
CA ILE A 92 -7.93 1.67 0.21
C ILE A 92 -7.85 3.20 0.26
N ARG A 93 -8.92 3.89 -0.12
CA ARG A 93 -8.99 5.36 -0.04
C ARG A 93 -9.95 5.77 1.07
N ASN A 94 -9.57 6.79 1.83
CA ASN A 94 -10.48 7.44 2.78
C ASN A 94 -11.79 7.94 2.12
N ARG A 95 -11.81 8.18 0.80
CA ARG A 95 -13.03 8.53 0.04
C ARG A 95 -13.97 7.35 -0.21
N ASP A 96 -13.49 6.11 -0.14
CA ASP A 96 -14.34 4.92 -0.31
C ASP A 96 -15.29 4.70 0.90
N HIS A 97 -15.15 5.50 1.97
CA HIS A 97 -16.02 5.55 3.15
C HIS A 97 -17.25 6.45 2.96
N GLN A 98 -17.24 7.33 1.95
CA GLN A 98 -18.36 8.23 1.68
C GLN A 98 -19.23 7.64 0.58
N THR A 99 -19.99 6.58 0.88
CA THR A 99 -21.28 6.40 0.20
C THR A 99 -22.18 7.55 0.65
N LYS A 100 -22.46 8.46 -0.29
CA LYS A 100 -23.48 9.50 -0.14
C LYS A 100 -24.78 8.85 0.37
N SER A 101 -25.34 9.42 1.43
CA SER A 101 -26.76 9.26 1.80
C SER A 101 -27.68 9.58 0.63
#